data_AF-A0A0F9MPS5-F1
#
_entry.id   AF-A0A0F9MPS5-F1
#
_cell.length_a   1.000
_cell.length_b   1.000
_cell.length_c   1.000
_cell.angle_alpha   90.00
_cell.angle_beta   90.00
_cell.angle_gamma   90.00
#
_symmetry.space_group_name_H-M   'P 1'
#
loop_
_entity.id
_entity.type
_entity.pdbx_description
1 polymer ?
#
loop_
_entity_poly.entity_id
_entity_poly.type
_entity_poly.pdbx_seq_one_letter_code
_entity_poly.pdbx_strand_id
1 'polypeptide(L)'
;MSLATWPFILSAIRGGLSGAKTLRALRSGGFAIGNERFYDLFRHATYQEALSSQLKYVRRAFYPNPNRIPEAITKLSRKFVFTVRIRGKSLRTGEMIEDFRSIATDQNMRRIDIENAVKDRASLTDTTEPVEILEATLFGGVKSGISGTLL
;
A
#
# COMPACT_ATOMS: atom_id res chain seq x y z
N MET A 1 -20.07 5.30 -5.90
CA MET A 1 -19.12 5.38 -7.04
C MET A 1 -18.01 4.37 -6.78
N SER A 2 -17.59 3.60 -7.78
CA SER A 2 -16.83 2.36 -7.51
C SER A 2 -15.44 2.63 -6.92
N LEU A 3 -15.13 1.91 -5.83
CA LEU A 3 -13.81 1.77 -5.23
C LEU A 3 -12.73 1.27 -6.21
N ALA A 4 -13.12 0.94 -7.46
CA ALA A 4 -12.29 0.29 -8.46
C ALA A 4 -11.23 1.22 -9.09
N THR A 5 -11.42 2.55 -9.06
CA THR A 5 -10.43 3.52 -9.58
C THR A 5 -9.27 3.78 -8.63
N TRP A 6 -9.46 3.50 -7.33
CA TRP A 6 -8.50 3.80 -6.28
C TRP A 6 -7.13 3.11 -6.47
N PRO A 7 -7.06 1.80 -6.77
CA PRO A 7 -5.78 1.13 -7.03
C PRO A 7 -5.00 1.73 -8.19
N PHE A 8 -5.69 2.18 -9.25
CA PHE A 8 -5.06 2.82 -10.40
C PHE A 8 -4.48 4.19 -10.06
N ILE A 9 -5.20 4.99 -9.26
CA ILE A 9 -4.70 6.29 -8.78
C ILE A 9 -3.43 6.08 -7.94
N LEU A 10 -3.43 5.13 -7.01
CA LEU A 10 -2.26 4.81 -6.19
C LEU A 10 -1.08 4.31 -7.04
N SER A 11 -1.33 3.41 -7.99
CA SER A 11 -0.28 2.92 -8.90
C SER A 11 0.33 4.06 -9.71
N ALA A 12 -0.49 4.99 -10.20
CA ALA A 12 -0.01 6.13 -10.96
C ALA A 12 0.82 7.11 -10.11
N ILE A 13 0.40 7.36 -8.86
CA ILE A 13 1.17 8.20 -7.93
C ILE A 13 2.51 7.55 -7.59
N ARG A 14 2.53 6.24 -7.31
CA ARG A 14 3.77 5.49 -7.05
C ARG A 14 4.70 5.47 -8.26
N GLY A 15 4.13 5.45 -9.47
CA GLY A 15 4.86 5.59 -10.73
C GLY A 15 5.31 7.02 -11.05
N GLY A 16 5.04 8.01 -10.19
CA GLY A 16 5.44 9.40 -10.39
C GLY A 16 4.64 10.16 -11.46
N LEU A 17 3.46 9.68 -11.82
CA LEU A 17 2.61 10.38 -12.79
C LEU A 17 1.98 11.63 -12.17
N SER A 18 1.96 12.72 -12.94
CA SER A 18 1.25 13.94 -12.56
C SER A 18 -0.27 13.73 -12.61
N GLY A 19 -1.02 14.48 -11.79
CA GLY A 19 -2.49 14.34 -11.71
C GLY A 19 -3.18 14.44 -13.07
N ALA A 20 -2.74 15.35 -13.93
CA ALA A 20 -3.29 15.48 -15.29
C ALA A 20 -3.03 14.24 -16.17
N LYS A 21 -1.86 13.61 -16.06
CA LYS A 21 -1.54 12.36 -16.78
C LYS A 21 -2.34 11.18 -16.24
N THR A 22 -2.48 11.09 -14.91
CA THR A 22 -3.29 10.06 -14.25
C THR A 22 -4.76 10.14 -14.64
N LEU A 23 -5.34 11.35 -14.65
CA LEU A 23 -6.72 11.56 -15.09
C LEU A 23 -6.93 11.15 -16.55
N ARG A 24 -5.96 11.47 -17.43
CA ARG A 24 -6.00 11.06 -18.83
C ARG A 24 -5.95 9.53 -18.96
N ALA A 25 -5.04 8.88 -18.25
CA ALA A 25 -4.90 7.42 -18.24
C ALA A 25 -6.17 6.71 -17.73
N LEU A 26 -6.80 7.23 -16.67
CA LEU A 26 -8.07 6.71 -16.16
C LEU A 26 -9.19 6.82 -17.19
N ARG A 27 -9.30 7.97 -17.87
CA ARG A 27 -10.31 8.18 -18.91
C ARG A 27 -10.10 7.28 -20.11
N SER A 28 -8.85 7.12 -20.56
CA SER A 28 -8.54 6.17 -21.63
C SER A 28 -8.82 4.71 -21.24
N GLY A 29 -8.71 4.39 -19.94
CA GLY A 29 -9.09 3.09 -19.39
C GLY A 29 -10.59 2.89 -19.18
N GLY A 30 -11.44 3.82 -19.63
CA GLY A 30 -12.90 3.71 -19.55
C GLY A 30 -13.51 4.15 -18.21
N PHE A 31 -12.73 4.74 -17.30
CA PHE A 31 -13.25 5.20 -16.02
C PHE A 31 -13.92 6.58 -16.16
N ALA A 32 -15.24 6.63 -15.97
CA ALA A 32 -16.00 7.86 -15.87
C ALA A 32 -15.86 8.49 -14.47
N ILE A 33 -14.91 9.42 -14.33
CA ILE A 33 -14.72 10.22 -13.11
C ILE A 33 -14.73 11.73 -13.41
N GLY A 34 -15.45 12.49 -12.58
CA GLY A 34 -15.48 13.95 -12.62
C GLY A 34 -14.14 14.57 -12.21
N ASN A 35 -13.80 15.74 -12.78
CA ASN A 35 -12.52 16.41 -12.53
C ASN A 35 -12.30 16.72 -11.05
N GLU A 36 -13.26 17.39 -10.41
CA GLU A 36 -13.19 17.82 -9.01
C GLU A 36 -12.94 16.63 -8.09
N ARG A 37 -13.80 15.61 -8.17
CA ARG A 37 -13.67 14.37 -7.41
C ARG A 37 -12.34 13.64 -7.66
N PHE A 38 -11.85 13.64 -8.90
CA PHE A 38 -10.53 13.06 -9.21
C PHE A 38 -9.42 13.79 -8.45
N TYR A 39 -9.38 15.12 -8.51
CA TYR A 39 -8.32 15.90 -7.88
C TYR A 39 -8.38 15.83 -6.36
N ASP A 40 -9.57 15.73 -5.77
CA ASP A 40 -9.72 15.48 -4.34
C ASP A 40 -9.15 14.12 -3.95
N LEU A 41 -9.55 13.05 -4.65
CA LEU A 41 -9.00 11.71 -4.43
C LEU A 41 -7.49 11.66 -4.65
N PHE A 42 -6.99 12.33 -5.69
CA PHE A 42 -5.57 12.39 -6.00
C PHE A 42 -4.78 13.11 -4.89
N ARG A 43 -5.31 14.22 -4.36
CA ARG A 43 -4.69 14.97 -3.25
C ARG A 43 -4.65 14.12 -1.98
N HIS A 44 -5.76 13.46 -1.65
CA HIS A 44 -5.83 12.55 -0.51
C HIS A 44 -4.86 11.37 -0.66
N ALA A 45 -4.78 10.76 -1.83
CA ALA A 45 -3.83 9.68 -2.14
C ALA A 45 -2.37 10.12 -1.97
N THR A 46 -2.04 11.31 -2.48
CA THR A 46 -0.69 11.88 -2.36
C THR A 46 -0.32 12.13 -0.90
N TYR A 47 -1.25 12.68 -0.11
CA TYR A 47 -1.05 12.91 1.31
C TYR A 47 -0.87 11.59 2.08
N GLN A 48 -1.70 10.59 1.78
CA GLN A 48 -1.63 9.27 2.37
C GLN A 48 -0.29 8.57 2.06
N GLU A 49 0.19 8.63 0.81
CA GLU A 49 1.49 8.07 0.42
C GLU A 49 2.64 8.80 1.12
N ALA A 50 2.57 10.14 1.22
CA ALA A 50 3.57 10.93 1.92
C ALA A 50 3.69 10.50 3.40
N LEU A 51 2.57 10.38 4.13
CA LEU A 51 2.56 9.92 5.51
C LEU A 51 2.97 8.45 5.66
N SER A 52 2.46 7.58 4.77
CA SER A 52 2.77 6.15 4.78
C SER A 52 4.26 5.92 4.59
N SER A 53 4.90 6.68 3.70
CA SER A 53 6.34 6.58 3.43
C SER A 53 7.21 6.85 4.65
N GLN A 54 6.70 7.56 5.68
CA GLN A 54 7.45 7.82 6.90
C GLN A 54 7.56 6.58 7.80
N LEU A 55 6.67 5.59 7.62
CA LEU A 55 6.64 4.37 8.43
C LEU A 55 7.91 3.51 8.23
N LYS A 56 8.56 3.63 7.07
CA LYS A 56 9.85 2.96 6.81
C LYS A 56 10.99 3.43 7.71
N TYR A 57 10.86 4.60 8.35
CA TYR A 57 11.86 5.15 9.28
C TYR A 57 11.59 4.78 10.74
N VAL A 58 10.48 4.08 11.04
CA VAL A 58 10.21 3.56 12.38
C VAL A 58 11.30 2.54 12.73
N ARG A 59 11.84 2.61 13.95
CA ARG A 59 12.84 1.65 14.43
C ARG A 59 12.23 0.24 14.47
N ARG A 60 13.01 -0.79 14.14
CA ARG A 60 12.51 -2.19 14.00
C ARG A 60 11.75 -2.70 15.23
N ALA A 61 12.25 -2.42 16.44
CA ALA A 61 11.64 -2.88 17.69
C ALA A 61 10.42 -2.04 18.15
N PHE A 62 10.04 -0.99 17.41
CA PHE A 62 9.02 -0.05 17.82
C PHE A 62 7.72 -0.22 17.04
N TYR A 63 6.63 0.18 17.68
CA TYR A 63 5.32 0.33 17.07
C TYR A 63 5.29 1.63 16.26
N PRO A 64 4.72 1.62 15.04
CA PRO A 64 4.41 2.86 14.36
C PRO A 64 3.42 3.68 15.19
N ASN A 65 3.59 5.01 15.25
CA ASN A 65 2.66 5.86 16.00
C ASN A 65 1.28 5.87 15.30
N PRO A 66 0.19 5.36 15.91
CA PRO A 66 -1.13 5.28 15.28
C PRO A 66 -1.71 6.63 14.83
N ASN A 67 -1.31 7.73 15.50
CA ASN A 67 -1.76 9.08 15.14
C ASN A 67 -1.08 9.60 13.87
N ARG A 68 0.04 8.99 13.47
CA ARG A 68 0.78 9.32 12.25
C ARG A 68 0.49 8.34 11.10
N ILE A 69 -0.30 7.30 11.35
CA ILE A 69 -0.78 6.40 10.29
C ILE A 69 -2.00 7.07 9.64
N PRO A 70 -2.00 7.29 8.32
CA PRO A 70 -3.13 7.90 7.63
C PRO A 70 -4.36 6.99 7.69
N GLU A 71 -5.54 7.62 7.67
CA GLU A 71 -6.80 6.90 7.60
C GLU A 71 -7.03 6.36 6.19
N ALA A 72 -7.58 5.15 6.10
CA ALA A 72 -7.96 4.56 4.84
C ALA A 72 -9.20 5.26 4.29
N ILE A 73 -9.10 5.66 3.03
CA ILE A 73 -10.19 6.22 2.24
C ILE A 73 -11.25 5.14 1.94
N THR A 74 -10.82 3.88 1.88
CA THR A 74 -11.69 2.74 1.65
C THR A 74 -11.98 2.02 2.95
N LYS A 75 -13.15 1.39 3.05
CA LYS A 75 -13.49 0.55 4.19
C LYS A 75 -12.50 -0.61 4.28
N LEU A 76 -11.79 -0.70 5.40
CA LEU A 76 -10.92 -1.82 5.71
C LEU A 76 -11.71 -2.93 6.41
N SER A 77 -11.32 -4.17 6.16
CA SER A 77 -11.83 -5.33 6.90
C SER A 77 -11.24 -5.44 8.31
N ARG A 78 -10.10 -4.78 8.56
CA ARG A 78 -9.34 -4.79 9.82
C ARG A 78 -8.93 -3.38 10.20
N LYS A 79 -8.56 -3.19 11.47
CA LYS A 79 -8.20 -1.85 11.99
C LYS A 79 -6.95 -1.24 11.36
N PHE A 80 -6.01 -2.05 10.90
CA PHE A 80 -4.78 -1.61 10.25
C PHE A 80 -4.48 -2.45 9.01
N VAL A 81 -3.93 -1.83 7.98
CA VAL A 81 -3.32 -2.50 6.84
C VAL A 81 -1.92 -1.94 6.63
N PHE A 82 -0.91 -2.79 6.74
CA PHE A 82 0.49 -2.43 6.50
C PHE A 82 0.94 -2.98 5.16
N THR A 83 1.69 -2.20 4.40
CA THR A 83 2.30 -2.61 3.12
C THR A 83 3.80 -2.76 3.33
N VAL A 84 4.31 -3.93 2.97
CA VAL A 84 5.72 -4.28 3.06
C VAL A 84 6.23 -4.49 1.66
N ARG A 85 7.37 -3.86 1.37
CA ARG A 85 8.12 -4.13 0.15
C ARG A 85 9.00 -5.35 0.38
N ILE A 86 8.85 -6.34 -0.49
CA ILE A 86 9.67 -7.54 -0.55
C ILE A 86 10.65 -7.37 -1.71
N ARG A 87 11.93 -7.60 -1.45
CA ARG A 87 12.94 -7.75 -2.49
C ARG A 87 13.50 -9.14 -2.41
N GLY A 88 13.52 -9.82 -3.54
CA GLY A 88 13.99 -11.18 -3.64
C GLY A 88 14.57 -11.48 -5.00
N LYS A 89 14.97 -12.73 -5.15
CA LYS A 89 15.50 -13.28 -6.39
C LYS A 89 14.57 -14.38 -6.89
N SER A 90 14.18 -14.36 -8.16
CA SER A 90 13.50 -15.51 -8.76
C SER A 90 14.44 -16.70 -8.77
N LEU A 91 14.03 -17.82 -8.19
CA LEU A 91 14.82 -19.05 -8.25
C LEU A 91 14.85 -19.66 -9.64
N ARG A 92 13.96 -19.23 -10.54
CA ARG A 92 13.87 -19.72 -11.92
C ARG A 92 14.76 -18.93 -12.88
N THR A 93 14.66 -17.60 -12.87
CA THR A 93 15.38 -16.73 -13.81
C THR A 93 16.65 -16.12 -13.23
N GLY A 94 16.78 -16.13 -11.90
CA GLY A 94 17.87 -15.46 -11.20
C GLY A 94 17.73 -13.93 -11.17
N GLU A 95 16.64 -13.37 -11.69
CA GLU A 95 16.40 -11.93 -11.71
C GLU A 95 15.94 -11.40 -10.36
N MET A 96 16.27 -10.13 -10.10
CA MET A 96 15.79 -9.42 -8.92
C MET A 96 14.34 -9.01 -9.11
N ILE A 97 13.49 -9.40 -8.16
CA ILE A 97 12.06 -9.07 -8.13
C ILE A 97 11.79 -8.16 -6.93
N GLU A 98 11.00 -7.12 -7.17
CA GLU A 98 10.42 -6.26 -6.16
C GLU A 98 8.89 -6.46 -6.16
N ASP A 99 8.34 -6.80 -4.99
CA ASP A 99 6.90 -7.03 -4.79
C ASP A 99 6.40 -6.25 -3.56
N PHE A 100 5.12 -5.94 -3.53
CA PHE A 100 4.48 -5.23 -2.42
C PHE A 100 3.35 -6.09 -1.87
N ARG A 101 3.52 -6.57 -0.63
CA ARG A 101 2.51 -7.37 0.06
C ARG A 101 1.90 -6.60 1.21
N SER A 102 0.59 -6.78 1.40
CA SER A 102 -0.16 -6.12 2.47
C SER A 102 -0.58 -7.11 3.55
N ILE A 103 -0.47 -6.68 4.82
CA ILE A 103 -1.00 -7.40 5.99
C ILE A 103 -2.11 -6.57 6.61
N ALA A 104 -3.29 -7.18 6.75
CA ALA A 104 -4.40 -6.62 7.51
C ALA A 104 -4.42 -7.21 8.93
N THR A 105 -4.56 -6.36 9.96
CA THR A 105 -4.56 -6.75 11.38
C THR A 105 -5.39 -5.78 12.22
N ASP A 106 -5.98 -6.27 13.32
CA ASP A 106 -6.74 -5.42 14.25
C ASP A 106 -5.86 -4.71 15.29
N GLN A 107 -4.60 -5.12 15.38
CA GLN A 107 -3.64 -4.58 16.34
C GLN A 107 -2.53 -3.82 15.62
N ASN A 108 -2.06 -2.74 16.25
CA ASN A 108 -0.85 -2.08 15.79
C ASN A 108 0.34 -2.97 16.16
N MET A 109 1.10 -3.41 15.16
CA MET A 109 2.21 -4.35 15.34
C MET A 109 3.56 -3.60 15.30
N ARG A 110 4.61 -4.17 15.92
CA ARG A 110 5.95 -3.60 15.77
C ARG A 110 6.44 -3.80 14.34
N ARG A 111 7.31 -2.92 13.87
CA ARG A 111 7.87 -3.01 12.51
C ARG A 111 8.47 -4.39 12.23
N ILE A 112 9.25 -4.93 13.18
CA ILE A 112 9.86 -6.26 13.02
C ILE A 112 8.82 -7.38 12.91
N ASP A 113 7.74 -7.31 13.67
CA ASP A 113 6.68 -8.32 13.62
C ASP A 113 5.91 -8.25 12.29
N ILE A 114 5.71 -7.03 11.75
CA ILE A 114 5.10 -6.83 10.43
C ILE A 114 5.99 -7.39 9.32
N GLU A 115 7.29 -7.06 9.35
CA GLU A 115 8.26 -7.55 8.35
C GLU A 115 8.40 -9.07 8.39
N ASN A 116 8.45 -9.66 9.59
CA ASN A 116 8.53 -11.11 9.77
C ASN A 116 7.24 -11.82 9.33
N ALA A 117 6.07 -11.28 9.70
CA ALA A 117 4.79 -11.86 9.29
C ALA A 117 4.61 -11.91 7.76
N VAL A 118 5.22 -10.99 7.02
CA VAL A 118 5.24 -11.05 5.54
C VAL A 118 6.21 -12.12 5.06
N LYS A 119 7.41 -12.22 5.64
CA LYS A 119 8.39 -13.25 5.27
C LYS A 119 7.83 -14.65 5.46
N ASP A 120 7.19 -14.89 6.60
CA ASP A 120 6.59 -16.19 6.95
C ASP A 120 5.42 -16.56 6.04
N ARG A 121 4.64 -15.57 5.58
CA ARG A 121 3.55 -15.80 4.61
C ARG A 121 4.04 -15.95 3.18
N ALA A 122 5.09 -15.23 2.80
CA ALA A 122 5.58 -15.26 1.43
C ALA A 122 6.27 -16.58 1.07
N SER A 123 6.81 -17.31 2.06
CA SER A 123 7.21 -18.70 1.91
C SER A 123 6.03 -19.69 1.82
N LEU A 124 4.81 -19.28 2.21
CA LEU A 124 3.63 -20.14 2.34
C LEU A 124 2.53 -19.88 1.28
N THR A 125 2.68 -18.92 0.37
CA THR A 125 1.55 -18.50 -0.50
C THR A 125 1.97 -18.08 -1.91
N ASP A 126 1.71 -19.00 -2.85
CA ASP A 126 0.97 -18.78 -4.10
C ASP A 126 1.52 -17.73 -5.09
N THR A 127 2.84 -17.62 -5.22
CA THR A 127 3.43 -17.07 -6.44
C THR A 127 3.73 -18.21 -7.40
N THR A 128 3.31 -18.07 -8.66
CA THR A 128 3.62 -18.98 -9.78
C THR A 128 5.12 -19.22 -9.96
N GLU A 129 5.96 -18.42 -9.29
CA GLU A 129 7.40 -18.57 -9.19
C GLU A 129 7.87 -18.61 -7.73
N PRO A 130 8.76 -19.55 -7.37
CA PRO A 130 9.41 -19.55 -6.08
C PRO A 130 10.45 -18.42 -6.03
N VAL A 131 10.32 -17.54 -5.03
CA VAL A 131 11.18 -16.37 -4.83
C VAL A 131 11.95 -16.52 -3.53
N GLU A 132 13.27 -16.36 -3.59
CA GLU A 132 14.11 -16.25 -2.40
C GLU A 132 14.02 -14.82 -1.85
N ILE A 133 13.51 -14.68 -0.62
CA ILE A 133 13.32 -13.37 0.02
C ILE A 133 14.63 -12.91 0.63
N LEU A 134 15.21 -11.84 0.07
CA LEU A 134 16.43 -11.22 0.59
C LEU A 134 16.11 -10.16 1.64
N GLU A 135 15.09 -9.35 1.37
CA GLU A 135 14.71 -8.22 2.23
C GLU A 135 13.19 -8.10 2.31
N ALA A 136 12.68 -7.77 3.50
CA ALA A 136 11.32 -7.31 3.69
C ALA A 136 11.36 -6.04 4.54
N THR A 137 10.88 -4.94 3.98
CA THR A 137 10.95 -3.62 4.59
C THR A 137 9.57 -2.99 4.62
N LEU A 138 9.14 -2.54 5.81
CA LEU A 138 7.89 -1.80 5.95
C LEU A 138 7.92 -0.57 5.03
N PHE A 139 7.00 -0.53 4.07
CA PHE A 139 6.91 0.54 3.09
C PHE A 139 5.91 1.61 3.53
N GLY A 140 4.77 1.17 4.07
CA GLY A 140 3.68 2.06 4.45
C GLY A 140 2.56 1.35 5.18
N GLY A 141 1.46 2.05 5.42
CA GLY A 141 0.30 1.49 6.09
C GLY A 141 -0.78 2.52 6.33
N VAL A 142 -2.01 2.02 6.51
CA VAL A 142 -3.21 2.80 6.78
C VAL A 142 -3.96 2.22 7.96
N LYS A 143 -4.72 3.07 8.65
CA LYS A 143 -5.63 2.64 9.72
C LYS A 143 -7.08 2.84 9.29
N SER A 144 -7.98 2.06 9.85
CA SER A 144 -9.41 2.32 9.74
C SER A 144 -9.70 3.66 10.41
N GLY A 145 -10.48 4.50 9.74
CA GLY A 145 -11.06 5.70 10.36
C GLY A 145 -12.01 5.34 11.50
N ILE A 146 -12.38 6.35 12.29
CA ILE A 146 -13.39 6.26 13.35
C ILE A 146 -14.73 5.99 12.66
N SER A 147 -15.24 4.75 12.74
CA SER A 147 -16.55 4.29 12.22
C SER A 147 -17.13 5.09 11.04
N GLY A 148 -16.95 4.56 9.82
CA GLY A 148 -17.83 4.94 8.71
C GLY A 148 -17.45 6.20 7.94
N THR A 149 -16.17 6.41 7.63
CA THR A 149 -15.79 7.30 6.53
C THR A 149 -16.16 6.64 5.20
N LEU A 150 -17.46 6.59 4.91
CA LEU A 150 -17.99 6.55 3.56
C LEU A 150 -17.67 7.91 2.94
N LEU A 151 -16.78 7.93 1.95
CA LEU A 151 -16.93 8.88 0.85
C LEU A 151 -18.00 8.38 -0.12
#